data_AF-X1G768-F1
#
_entry.id   AF-X1G768-F1
#
_cell.length_a   1.000
_cell.length_b   1.000
_cell.length_c   1.000
_cell.angle_alpha   90.00
_cell.angle_beta   90.00
_cell.angle_gamma   90.00
#
_symmetry.space_group_name_H-M   'P 1'
#
loop_
_entity.id
_entity.type
_entity.pdbx_description
1 polymer ?
#
loop_
_entity_poly.entity_id
_entity_poly.type
_entity_poly.pdbx_seq_one_letter_code
_entity_poly.pdbx_strand_id
1 'polypeptide(L)'
;EGILESVVSRLTEVSIDSGNATGGSLITIVDTGKNWEADKWEDAIVEVEVDGVHYYRTVSGNDATTLTITTLPAGHPVAAGDHYNIRLFTRIVTISGQAVKISGQTVVAEVSGQIVYVSGQPVKVSGQTVIAKVSGQPVVTSVSGNVVVTSVSGNIVYVSGQPVKVSGQTVIAKVSGQPVVTSVSGNVVVTSVSGNIVYVSGQPVKVSGQTVIAKVSGQPVVTSVSGNVVVTSVSGNIVYVS
;
A
#
# COMPACT_ATOMS: atom_id res chain seq x y z
N GLU A 1 6.10 -30.98 10.61
CA GLU A 1 4.62 -30.89 10.49
C GLU A 1 4.06 -30.20 11.73
N GLY A 2 3.01 -29.40 11.55
CA GLY A 2 2.15 -28.97 12.68
C GLY A 2 2.12 -27.50 13.09
N ILE A 3 2.55 -26.56 12.24
CA ILE A 3 2.25 -25.12 12.47
C ILE A 3 1.80 -24.41 11.18
N LEU A 4 1.14 -25.16 10.29
CA LEU A 4 0.30 -24.55 9.29
C LEU A 4 -0.91 -23.95 10.03
N GLU A 5 -1.22 -22.69 9.71
CA GLU A 5 -2.38 -21.91 10.16
C GLU A 5 -2.23 -21.09 11.46
N SER A 6 -1.01 -20.64 11.77
CA SER A 6 -0.84 -19.46 12.62
C SER A 6 -1.27 -18.21 11.84
N VAL A 7 -2.44 -17.69 12.21
CA VAL A 7 -3.02 -16.38 11.84
C VAL A 7 -3.65 -16.31 10.45
N VAL A 8 -4.86 -16.87 10.34
CA VAL A 8 -5.92 -16.27 9.50
C VAL A 8 -5.93 -14.77 9.76
N SER A 9 -5.83 -13.98 8.69
CA SER A 9 -5.75 -12.52 8.72
C SER A 9 -6.73 -11.91 9.72
N ARG A 10 -6.22 -11.35 10.81
CA ARG A 10 -7.02 -10.47 11.66
C ARG A 10 -7.31 -9.21 10.85
N LEU A 11 -8.48 -9.21 10.21
CA LEU A 11 -9.10 -8.05 9.58
C LEU A 11 -9.17 -6.96 10.65
N THR A 12 -8.34 -5.91 10.57
CA THR A 12 -8.55 -4.74 11.42
C THR A 12 -9.01 -3.58 10.55
N GLU A 13 -10.08 -2.97 11.04
CA GLU A 13 -10.79 -1.81 10.52
C GLU A 13 -11.73 -2.11 9.35
N VAL A 14 -13.02 -2.14 9.69
CA VAL A 14 -14.15 -2.21 8.78
C VAL A 14 -14.66 -0.79 8.64
N SER A 15 -14.49 -0.16 7.48
CA SER A 15 -15.37 0.97 7.17
C SER A 15 -16.72 0.36 6.81
N ILE A 16 -17.73 0.63 7.64
CA ILE A 16 -19.10 0.16 7.48
C ILE A 16 -19.95 1.37 7.14
N ASP A 17 -20.63 1.30 6.01
CA ASP A 17 -21.79 2.13 5.75
C ASP A 17 -22.96 1.22 5.37
N SER A 18 -24.18 1.66 5.62
CA SER A 18 -25.39 0.89 5.34
C SER A 18 -26.53 1.83 4.99
N GLY A 19 -27.57 1.27 4.39
CA GLY A 19 -28.73 2.03 3.97
C GLY A 19 -29.82 1.15 3.39
N ASN A 20 -30.88 1.81 2.93
CA ASN A 20 -31.91 1.18 2.13
C ASN A 20 -31.80 1.75 0.73
N ALA A 21 -31.72 0.89 -0.27
CA ALA A 21 -31.70 1.32 -1.65
C ALA A 21 -32.97 2.13 -1.94
N THR A 22 -32.81 3.24 -2.66
CA THR A 22 -33.91 3.99 -3.27
C THR A 22 -34.30 3.45 -4.64
N GLY A 23 -33.49 2.52 -5.17
CA GLY A 23 -33.70 1.79 -6.41
C GLY A 23 -32.42 1.08 -6.83
N GLY A 24 -32.40 0.50 -8.02
CA GLY A 24 -31.21 -0.18 -8.52
C GLY A 24 -31.48 -1.05 -9.74
N SER A 25 -30.55 -1.97 -9.98
CA SER A 25 -30.61 -2.93 -11.08
C SER A 25 -29.89 -4.22 -10.68
N LEU A 26 -29.65 -5.11 -11.64
CA LEU A 26 -28.80 -6.28 -11.41
C LEU A 26 -27.32 -5.93 -11.14
N ILE A 27 -26.89 -4.71 -11.50
CA ILE A 27 -25.48 -4.28 -11.39
C ILE A 27 -25.31 -2.99 -10.59
N THR A 28 -26.39 -2.45 -9.99
CA THR A 28 -26.33 -1.19 -9.25
C THR A 28 -27.20 -1.19 -8.01
N ILE A 29 -26.72 -0.56 -6.94
CA ILE A 29 -27.50 -0.16 -5.77
C ILE A 29 -27.53 1.37 -5.76
N VAL A 30 -28.71 1.98 -5.85
CA VAL A 30 -28.89 3.44 -5.86
C VAL A 30 -29.49 3.87 -4.52
N ASP A 31 -28.76 4.66 -3.75
CA ASP A 31 -29.24 5.35 -2.54
C ASP A 31 -29.03 6.87 -2.71
N THR A 32 -30.09 7.56 -3.13
CA THR A 32 -30.09 9.01 -3.33
C THR A 32 -29.98 9.82 -2.03
N GLY A 33 -30.07 9.18 -0.87
CA GLY A 33 -29.82 9.79 0.44
C GLY A 33 -28.33 9.87 0.80
N LYS A 34 -27.45 9.24 0.01
CA LYS A 34 -26.01 9.23 0.23
C LYS A 34 -25.30 10.36 -0.51
N ASN A 35 -24.07 10.63 -0.07
CA ASN A 35 -23.16 11.55 -0.72
C ASN A 35 -21.73 11.03 -0.55
N TRP A 36 -21.46 9.88 -1.18
CA TRP A 36 -20.14 9.26 -1.13
C TRP A 36 -19.13 10.03 -1.99
N GLU A 37 -17.86 9.94 -1.61
CA GLU A 37 -16.80 10.32 -2.53
C GLU A 37 -16.74 9.28 -3.67
N ALA A 38 -16.39 9.74 -4.87
CA ALA A 38 -16.23 8.84 -6.02
C ALA A 38 -15.24 7.72 -5.70
N ASP A 39 -15.63 6.49 -5.99
CA ASP A 39 -14.87 5.24 -5.79
C ASP A 39 -14.39 4.98 -4.36
N LYS A 40 -15.03 5.61 -3.37
CA LYS A 40 -14.78 5.35 -1.94
C LYS A 40 -14.94 3.87 -1.56
N TRP A 41 -15.89 3.19 -2.18
CA TRP A 41 -16.29 1.81 -1.87
C TRP A 41 -15.82 0.80 -2.92
N GLU A 42 -14.96 1.19 -3.87
CA GLU A 42 -14.34 0.24 -4.80
C GLU A 42 -13.63 -0.89 -4.02
N ASP A 43 -13.74 -2.11 -4.52
CA ASP A 43 -13.28 -3.37 -3.90
C ASP A 43 -13.97 -3.76 -2.58
N ALA A 44 -14.92 -2.98 -2.07
CA ALA A 44 -15.71 -3.37 -0.90
C ALA A 44 -16.61 -4.59 -1.22
N ILE A 45 -16.97 -5.32 -0.17
CA ILE A 45 -18.08 -6.29 -0.25
C ILE A 45 -19.34 -5.60 0.22
N VAL A 46 -20.37 -5.61 -0.62
CA VAL A 46 -21.71 -5.24 -0.22
C VAL A 46 -22.56 -6.49 -0.02
N GLU A 47 -23.19 -6.57 1.14
CA GLU A 47 -24.29 -7.47 1.40
C GLU A 47 -25.58 -6.72 1.09
N VAL A 48 -26.40 -7.21 0.18
CA VAL A 48 -27.71 -6.64 -0.15
C VAL A 48 -28.78 -7.71 -0.02
N GLU A 49 -29.88 -7.38 0.65
CA GLU A 49 -31.03 -8.26 0.78
C GLU A 49 -32.03 -7.95 -0.34
N VAL A 50 -32.22 -8.91 -1.25
CA VAL A 50 -33.18 -8.81 -2.36
C VAL A 50 -34.11 -10.00 -2.26
N ASP A 51 -35.43 -9.76 -2.26
CA ASP A 51 -36.46 -10.80 -2.11
C ASP A 51 -36.29 -11.69 -0.86
N GLY A 52 -35.74 -11.15 0.23
CA GLY A 52 -35.44 -11.88 1.47
C GLY A 52 -34.18 -12.76 1.40
N VAL A 53 -33.36 -12.62 0.36
CA VAL A 53 -32.10 -13.35 0.19
C VAL A 53 -30.92 -12.39 0.28
N HIS A 54 -29.95 -12.74 1.13
CA HIS A 54 -28.70 -11.98 1.27
C HIS A 54 -27.72 -12.35 0.16
N TYR A 55 -27.40 -11.38 -0.69
CA TYR A 55 -26.39 -11.49 -1.72
C TYR A 55 -25.13 -10.72 -1.34
N TYR A 56 -23.99 -11.37 -1.47
CA TYR A 56 -22.67 -10.73 -1.32
C TYR A 56 -22.12 -10.42 -2.70
N ARG A 57 -21.79 -9.15 -2.96
CA ARG A 57 -21.23 -8.68 -4.23
C ARG A 57 -20.01 -7.81 -4.00
N THR A 58 -19.13 -7.79 -4.99
CA THR A 58 -17.99 -6.88 -5.00
C THR A 58 -18.44 -5.57 -5.64
N VAL A 59 -18.12 -4.45 -5.00
CA VAL A 59 -18.34 -3.11 -5.55
C VAL A 59 -17.18 -2.81 -6.51
N SER A 60 -17.48 -2.52 -7.77
CA SER A 60 -16.49 -2.19 -8.80
C SER A 60 -16.22 -0.69 -8.93
N GLY A 61 -16.88 0.13 -8.12
CA GLY A 61 -16.80 1.59 -8.14
C GLY A 61 -18.10 2.22 -7.63
N ASN A 62 -18.07 3.51 -7.33
CA ASN A 62 -19.27 4.24 -6.93
C ASN A 62 -19.19 5.72 -7.30
N ASP A 63 -20.35 6.32 -7.57
CA ASP A 63 -20.50 7.78 -7.54
C ASP A 63 -21.06 8.23 -6.18
N ALA A 64 -21.59 9.45 -6.11
CA ALA A 64 -22.13 10.01 -4.87
C ALA A 64 -23.32 9.21 -4.29
N THR A 65 -24.09 8.52 -5.13
CA THR A 65 -25.37 7.90 -4.75
C THR A 65 -25.52 6.46 -5.26
N THR A 66 -24.61 5.97 -6.08
CA THR A 66 -24.75 4.70 -6.79
C THR A 66 -23.52 3.84 -6.60
N LEU A 67 -23.70 2.64 -6.07
CA LEU A 67 -22.68 1.58 -6.12
C LEU A 67 -22.85 0.81 -7.43
N THR A 68 -21.75 0.57 -8.15
CA THR A 68 -21.71 -0.44 -9.22
C THR A 68 -21.20 -1.75 -8.63
N ILE A 69 -21.94 -2.84 -8.84
CA ILE A 69 -21.68 -4.14 -8.20
C ILE A 69 -21.53 -5.25 -9.25
N THR A 70 -20.86 -6.34 -8.86
CA THR A 70 -20.91 -7.57 -9.65
C THR A 70 -22.35 -8.06 -9.81
N THR A 71 -22.67 -8.62 -10.96
CA THR A 71 -24.06 -8.88 -11.37
C THR A 71 -24.79 -9.82 -10.40
N LEU A 72 -26.00 -9.43 -10.00
CA LEU A 72 -26.96 -10.27 -9.27
C LEU A 72 -27.56 -11.34 -10.19
N PRO A 73 -28.13 -12.44 -9.64
CA PRO A 73 -28.78 -13.45 -10.47
C PRO A 73 -29.95 -12.83 -11.25
N ALA A 74 -30.17 -13.30 -12.46
CA ALA A 74 -31.27 -12.82 -13.29
C ALA A 74 -32.62 -12.99 -12.57
N GLY A 75 -33.48 -11.97 -12.64
CA GLY A 75 -34.79 -11.96 -11.99
C GLY A 75 -34.81 -11.33 -10.60
N HIS A 76 -33.66 -10.98 -10.02
CA HIS A 76 -33.55 -10.38 -8.68
C HIS A 76 -32.81 -9.03 -8.71
N PRO A 77 -33.37 -7.98 -9.36
CA PRO A 77 -32.78 -6.65 -9.34
C PRO A 77 -32.95 -5.98 -7.98
N VAL A 78 -32.01 -5.12 -7.60
CA VAL A 78 -32.16 -4.29 -6.40
C VAL A 78 -33.34 -3.33 -6.59
N ALA A 79 -34.28 -3.38 -5.66
CA ALA A 79 -35.48 -2.56 -5.60
C ALA A 79 -35.40 -1.51 -4.49
N ALA A 80 -36.31 -0.55 -4.51
CA ALA A 80 -36.43 0.43 -3.44
C ALA A 80 -36.88 -0.27 -2.14
N GLY A 81 -36.15 -0.02 -1.05
CA GLY A 81 -36.37 -0.66 0.26
C GLY A 81 -35.40 -1.79 0.58
N ASP A 82 -34.66 -2.31 -0.41
CA ASP A 82 -33.66 -3.36 -0.19
C ASP A 82 -32.53 -2.85 0.70
N HIS A 83 -32.34 -3.49 1.85
CA HIS A 83 -31.33 -3.09 2.81
C HIS A 83 -29.95 -3.58 2.34
N TYR A 84 -28.93 -2.75 2.52
CA TYR A 84 -27.56 -3.12 2.21
C TYR A 84 -26.57 -2.72 3.31
N ASN A 85 -25.51 -3.51 3.43
CA ASN A 85 -24.36 -3.26 4.29
C ASN A 85 -23.08 -3.30 3.45
N ILE A 86 -22.34 -2.20 3.42
CA ILE A 86 -21.03 -2.13 2.79
C ILE A 86 -19.97 -2.45 3.84
N ARG A 87 -19.06 -3.36 3.50
CA ARG A 87 -17.90 -3.71 4.32
C ARG A 87 -16.65 -3.50 3.46
N LEU A 88 -15.93 -2.42 3.75
CA LEU A 88 -14.59 -2.24 3.20
C LEU A 88 -13.60 -2.95 4.13
N PHE A 89 -12.95 -3.99 3.62
CA PHE A 89 -11.90 -4.69 4.35
C PHE A 89 -10.57 -3.99 4.08
N THR A 90 -9.96 -3.42 5.12
CA THR A 90 -8.52 -3.14 5.05
C THR A 90 -7.80 -4.47 5.05
N ARG A 91 -7.23 -4.85 3.90
CA ARG A 91 -6.48 -6.10 3.78
C ARG A 91 -5.16 -5.96 4.54
N ILE A 92 -5.15 -6.35 5.81
CA ILE A 92 -3.89 -6.58 6.53
C ILE A 92 -3.35 -7.94 6.14
N VAL A 93 -2.28 -7.92 5.34
CA VAL A 93 -1.53 -9.13 5.04
C VAL A 93 -0.32 -9.18 5.95
N THR A 94 -0.35 -10.09 6.94
CA THR A 94 0.83 -10.51 7.69
C THR A 94 1.43 -11.71 6.98
N ILE A 95 2.66 -11.59 6.50
CA ILE A 95 3.29 -12.61 5.66
C ILE A 95 4.62 -13.01 6.29
N SER A 96 4.78 -14.32 6.54
CA SER A 96 6.05 -14.94 6.88
C SER A 96 6.45 -15.97 5.83
N GLY A 97 7.62 -15.79 5.21
CA GLY A 97 8.36 -16.88 4.56
C GLY A 97 8.23 -17.09 3.04
N GLN A 98 7.41 -16.34 2.27
CA GLN A 98 7.36 -16.47 0.79
C GLN A 98 7.06 -15.16 0.04
N ALA A 99 7.31 -15.18 -1.28
CA ALA A 99 7.09 -14.09 -2.23
C ALA A 99 5.61 -13.72 -2.36
N VAL A 100 5.24 -12.46 -2.14
CA VAL A 100 3.83 -12.02 -2.15
C VAL A 100 3.64 -10.67 -2.84
N LYS A 101 2.54 -10.59 -3.60
CA LYS A 101 1.98 -9.38 -4.18
C LYS A 101 0.74 -8.97 -3.39
N ILE A 102 0.71 -7.72 -2.91
CA ILE A 102 -0.42 -7.15 -2.17
C ILE A 102 -0.95 -5.96 -2.97
N SER A 103 -2.26 -5.97 -3.27
CA SER A 103 -2.94 -4.88 -3.97
C SER A 103 -4.37 -4.63 -3.50
N GLY A 104 -4.84 -3.39 -3.65
CA GLY A 104 -6.20 -2.90 -3.36
C GLY A 104 -6.23 -1.37 -3.24
N GLN A 105 -7.40 -0.76 -3.02
CA GLN A 105 -7.54 0.70 -2.86
C GLN A 105 -6.76 1.22 -1.64
N THR A 106 -7.01 0.64 -0.47
CA THR A 106 -6.24 0.89 0.77
C THR A 106 -5.48 -0.36 1.17
N VAL A 107 -4.16 -0.26 1.19
CA VAL A 107 -3.27 -1.38 1.50
C VAL A 107 -2.51 -1.11 2.79
N VAL A 108 -2.74 -1.95 3.80
CA VAL A 108 -1.92 -1.99 5.02
C VAL A 108 -1.16 -3.31 5.04
N ALA A 109 0.15 -3.28 4.80
CA ALA A 109 0.96 -4.49 4.69
C ALA A 109 2.00 -4.57 5.81
N GLU A 110 2.03 -5.68 6.55
CA GLU A 110 3.13 -6.01 7.46
C GLU A 110 3.84 -7.28 6.97
N VAL A 111 5.01 -7.12 6.39
CA VAL A 111 5.78 -8.21 5.80
C VAL A 111 7.03 -8.44 6.63
N SER A 112 7.18 -9.66 7.16
CA SER A 112 8.32 -10.00 8.01
C SER A 112 8.77 -11.45 7.79
N GLY A 113 10.05 -11.70 7.60
CA GLY A 113 10.55 -13.07 7.49
C GLY A 113 12.05 -13.17 7.46
N GLN A 114 12.57 -14.40 7.55
CA GLN A 114 14.01 -14.65 7.50
C GLN A 114 14.60 -14.12 6.19
N ILE A 115 13.88 -14.22 5.06
CA ILE A 115 14.29 -13.75 3.74
C ILE A 115 13.07 -13.18 2.99
N VAL A 116 13.18 -12.00 2.34
CA VAL A 116 12.08 -11.36 1.58
C VAL A 116 12.48 -11.06 0.12
N TYR A 117 11.97 -11.84 -0.84
CA TYR A 117 12.26 -11.76 -2.29
C TYR A 117 11.01 -12.02 -3.19
N VAL A 118 11.22 -11.86 -4.51
CA VAL A 118 10.54 -12.34 -5.73
C VAL A 118 11.64 -12.60 -6.80
N SER A 119 12.34 -13.74 -6.83
CA SER A 119 13.30 -14.14 -7.91
C SER A 119 14.50 -13.22 -8.21
N GLY A 120 15.05 -12.46 -7.25
CA GLY A 120 15.93 -11.32 -7.58
C GLY A 120 15.16 -10.01 -7.88
N GLN A 121 13.86 -10.01 -7.64
CA GLN A 121 13.00 -8.86 -7.38
C GLN A 121 12.41 -9.00 -5.98
N PRO A 122 11.61 -8.04 -5.50
CA PRO A 122 10.99 -8.15 -4.19
C PRO A 122 9.47 -8.05 -4.08
N VAL A 123 8.96 -8.30 -2.87
CA VAL A 123 7.61 -7.96 -2.38
C VAL A 123 7.12 -6.65 -2.99
N LYS A 124 6.00 -6.73 -3.70
CA LYS A 124 5.33 -5.60 -4.35
C LYS A 124 4.06 -5.27 -3.57
N VAL A 125 4.02 -4.05 -3.04
CA VAL A 125 2.84 -3.49 -2.35
C VAL A 125 2.33 -2.32 -3.18
N SER A 126 1.09 -2.39 -3.64
CA SER A 126 0.53 -1.33 -4.48
C SER A 126 -0.95 -1.01 -4.24
N GLY A 127 -1.32 0.26 -4.21
CA GLY A 127 -2.71 0.71 -4.02
C GLY A 127 -2.86 2.21 -4.17
N GLN A 128 -4.07 2.76 -4.01
CA GLN A 128 -4.27 4.21 -3.97
C GLN A 128 -3.63 4.82 -2.72
N THR A 129 -3.89 4.23 -1.55
CA THR A 129 -3.24 4.55 -0.27
C THR A 129 -2.51 3.32 0.24
N VAL A 130 -1.21 3.44 0.51
CA VAL A 130 -0.36 2.34 0.95
C VAL A 130 0.33 2.68 2.26
N ILE A 131 0.11 1.85 3.29
CA ILE A 131 0.84 1.85 4.55
C ILE A 131 1.60 0.51 4.62
N ALA A 132 2.93 0.53 4.55
CA ALA A 132 3.73 -0.68 4.50
C ALA A 132 4.81 -0.72 5.59
N LYS A 133 4.92 -1.84 6.28
CA LYS A 133 6.04 -2.17 7.15
C LYS A 133 6.69 -3.44 6.62
N VAL A 134 7.93 -3.33 6.17
CA VAL A 134 8.67 -4.44 5.57
C VAL A 134 9.94 -4.69 6.37
N SER A 135 10.10 -5.90 6.90
CA SER A 135 11.30 -6.32 7.61
C SER A 135 11.78 -7.72 7.23
N GLY A 136 13.08 -7.97 7.36
CA GLY A 136 13.68 -9.26 7.05
C GLY A 136 15.21 -9.21 6.87
N GLN A 137 15.83 -10.33 6.49
CA GLN A 137 17.29 -10.44 6.40
C GLN A 137 17.76 -11.39 5.27
N PRO A 138 17.92 -10.92 4.00
CA PRO A 138 17.89 -9.54 3.52
C PRO A 138 16.49 -9.04 3.13
N VAL A 139 16.35 -7.72 2.96
CA VAL A 139 15.14 -7.03 2.47
C VAL A 139 15.38 -6.43 1.09
N VAL A 140 14.53 -6.81 0.16
CA VAL A 140 14.33 -6.14 -1.13
C VAL A 140 12.81 -5.82 -1.15
N THR A 141 12.35 -4.64 -1.61
CA THR A 141 10.91 -4.27 -1.71
C THR A 141 10.59 -3.19 -2.76
N SER A 142 9.40 -3.25 -3.34
CA SER A 142 8.83 -2.20 -4.18
C SER A 142 7.46 -1.79 -3.64
N VAL A 143 7.30 -0.51 -3.29
CA VAL A 143 6.08 0.05 -2.70
C VAL A 143 5.61 1.22 -3.56
N SER A 144 4.39 1.15 -4.09
CA SER A 144 3.87 2.17 -5.02
C SER A 144 2.42 2.53 -4.75
N GLY A 145 2.06 3.81 -4.77
CA GLY A 145 0.66 4.25 -4.68
C GLY A 145 0.51 5.75 -4.85
N ASN A 146 -0.70 6.30 -4.75
CA ASN A 146 -0.88 7.76 -4.76
C ASN A 146 -0.40 8.38 -3.44
N VAL A 147 -0.80 7.81 -2.31
CA VAL A 147 -0.23 8.14 -0.99
C VAL A 147 0.53 6.93 -0.45
N VAL A 148 1.79 7.09 -0.09
CA VAL A 148 2.64 6.03 0.43
C VAL A 148 3.26 6.43 1.78
N VAL A 149 3.00 5.63 2.82
CA VAL A 149 3.67 5.69 4.12
C VAL A 149 4.37 4.35 4.35
N THR A 150 5.70 4.34 4.40
CA THR A 150 6.45 3.07 4.45
C THR A 150 7.61 3.09 5.45
N SER A 151 7.83 1.94 6.09
CA SER A 151 9.00 1.66 6.93
C SER A 151 9.64 0.35 6.47
N VAL A 152 10.91 0.42 6.04
CA VAL A 152 11.68 -0.73 5.54
C VAL A 152 12.91 -0.93 6.42
N SER A 153 13.09 -2.12 7.00
CA SER A 153 14.20 -2.41 7.91
C SER A 153 14.76 -3.83 7.81
N GLY A 154 16.08 -4.01 7.77
CA GLY A 154 16.69 -5.34 7.78
C GLY A 154 18.19 -5.33 8.05
N ASN A 155 18.78 -6.49 8.33
CA ASN A 155 20.24 -6.59 8.47
C ASN A 155 20.92 -6.12 7.19
N ILE A 156 20.45 -6.58 6.04
CA ILE A 156 20.86 -6.10 4.73
C ILE A 156 19.60 -5.56 4.03
N VAL A 157 19.60 -4.31 3.60
CA VAL A 157 18.52 -3.71 2.80
C VAL A 157 19.02 -3.50 1.39
N TYR A 158 19.31 -4.65 0.73
CA TYR A 158 19.61 -4.88 -0.69
C TYR A 158 20.04 -6.34 -0.95
N VAL A 159 20.38 -6.68 -2.22
CA VAL A 159 21.40 -7.67 -2.70
C VAL A 159 20.86 -8.69 -3.74
N SER A 160 20.72 -8.21 -4.98
CA SER A 160 21.02 -8.86 -6.28
C SER A 160 20.63 -7.91 -7.45
N GLY A 161 21.11 -6.66 -7.40
CA GLY A 161 21.06 -5.76 -8.56
C GLY A 161 19.92 -4.74 -8.69
N GLN A 162 18.97 -4.59 -7.75
CA GLN A 162 17.92 -3.54 -7.85
C GLN A 162 17.57 -2.85 -6.51
N PRO A 163 17.34 -1.52 -6.50
CA PRO A 163 16.93 -0.77 -5.32
C PRO A 163 15.60 -1.15 -4.71
N VAL A 164 15.51 -0.97 -3.39
CA VAL A 164 14.22 -0.68 -2.76
C VAL A 164 13.65 0.52 -3.48
N LYS A 165 12.48 0.36 -4.11
CA LYS A 165 11.80 1.41 -4.87
C LYS A 165 10.55 1.83 -4.11
N VAL A 166 10.48 3.10 -3.74
CA VAL A 166 9.29 3.68 -3.12
C VAL A 166 8.82 4.83 -3.99
N SER A 167 7.59 4.78 -4.47
CA SER A 167 7.07 5.79 -5.41
C SER A 167 5.62 6.17 -5.17
N GLY A 168 5.28 7.44 -5.35
CA GLY A 168 3.89 7.90 -5.31
C GLY A 168 3.71 9.41 -5.51
N GLN A 169 2.47 9.91 -5.44
CA GLN A 169 2.21 11.36 -5.46
C GLN A 169 2.75 12.01 -4.16
N THR A 170 2.41 11.42 -3.01
CA THR A 170 2.95 11.79 -1.69
C THR A 170 3.64 10.58 -1.07
N VAL A 171 4.89 10.75 -0.65
CA VAL A 171 5.71 9.67 -0.09
C VAL A 171 6.31 10.08 1.25
N ILE A 172 6.04 9.28 2.28
CA ILE A 172 6.69 9.33 3.59
C ILE A 172 7.41 8.01 3.80
N ALA A 173 8.75 8.01 3.84
CA ALA A 173 9.54 6.80 3.88
C ALA A 173 10.60 6.81 5.00
N LYS A 174 10.71 5.69 5.71
CA LYS A 174 11.83 5.39 6.61
C LYS A 174 12.53 4.11 6.14
N VAL A 175 13.83 4.19 5.88
CA VAL A 175 14.62 3.04 5.40
C VAL A 175 15.87 2.87 6.26
N SER A 176 16.07 1.69 6.83
CA SER A 176 17.22 1.41 7.71
C SER A 176 17.82 0.01 7.56
N GLY A 177 19.15 -0.12 7.55
CA GLY A 177 19.83 -1.43 7.44
C GLY A 177 21.35 -1.32 7.30
N GLN A 178 22.03 -2.44 7.02
CA GLN A 178 23.50 -2.51 7.00
C GLN A 178 24.03 -3.52 5.95
N PRO A 179 24.30 -3.14 4.68
CA PRO A 179 24.21 -1.80 4.06
C PRO A 179 22.77 -1.42 3.60
N VAL A 180 22.59 -0.14 3.22
CA VAL A 180 21.34 0.40 2.64
C VAL A 180 21.55 0.95 1.23
N VAL A 181 20.71 0.53 0.27
CA VAL A 181 20.59 1.14 -1.07
C VAL A 181 19.11 1.26 -1.46
N THR A 182 18.64 2.47 -1.78
CA THR A 182 17.21 2.77 -1.98
C THR A 182 16.99 3.91 -3.00
N SER A 183 15.83 3.91 -3.65
CA SER A 183 15.34 4.99 -4.52
C SER A 183 13.94 5.39 -4.07
N VAL A 184 13.75 6.66 -3.75
CA VAL A 184 12.49 7.23 -3.26
C VAL A 184 12.08 8.38 -4.18
N SER A 185 10.89 8.32 -4.77
CA SER A 185 10.42 9.34 -5.72
C SER A 185 8.96 9.70 -5.55
N GLY A 186 8.61 10.97 -5.70
CA GLY A 186 7.21 11.41 -5.72
C GLY A 186 7.06 12.90 -5.94
N ASN A 187 5.84 13.44 -5.91
CA ASN A 187 5.67 14.90 -5.98
C ASN A 187 6.02 15.55 -4.64
N VAL A 188 5.52 15.01 -3.52
CA VAL A 188 5.98 15.37 -2.18
C VAL A 188 6.72 14.19 -1.57
N VAL A 189 7.96 14.39 -1.14
CA VAL A 189 8.80 13.34 -0.54
C VAL A 189 9.32 13.79 0.82
N VAL A 190 9.00 13.02 1.87
CA VAL A 190 9.60 13.12 3.20
C VAL A 190 10.29 11.80 3.50
N THR A 191 11.62 11.81 3.64
CA THR A 191 12.39 10.56 3.78
C THR A 191 13.48 10.62 4.84
N SER A 192 13.68 9.49 5.52
CA SER A 192 14.81 9.27 6.43
C SER A 192 15.50 7.95 6.07
N VAL A 193 16.78 8.02 5.72
CA VAL A 193 17.61 6.87 5.35
C VAL A 193 18.79 6.76 6.31
N SER A 194 18.97 5.61 6.96
CA SER A 194 20.05 5.40 7.93
C SER A 194 20.68 4.01 7.88
N GLY A 195 22.00 3.90 7.93
CA GLY A 195 22.68 2.61 8.00
C GLY A 195 24.16 2.71 8.34
N ASN A 196 24.80 1.60 8.72
CA ASN A 196 26.25 1.59 8.96
C ASN A 196 27.00 1.99 7.70
N ILE A 197 26.66 1.37 6.57
CA ILE A 197 27.11 1.78 5.24
C ILE A 197 25.87 2.21 4.46
N VAL A 198 25.85 3.46 4.04
CA VAL A 198 24.87 3.97 3.09
C VAL A 198 25.64 4.18 1.80
N TYR A 199 25.91 3.08 1.07
CA TYR A 199 26.31 2.96 -0.36
C TYR A 199 27.04 1.66 -0.81
N VAL A 200 27.28 1.59 -2.14
CA VAL A 200 28.32 0.91 -2.97
C VAL A 200 28.10 -0.53 -3.46
N SER A 201 27.45 -0.62 -4.63
CA SER A 201 27.94 -1.28 -5.86
C SER A 201 27.30 -0.59 -7.10
N GLY A 202 27.54 0.72 -7.24
CA GLY A 202 27.35 1.43 -8.52
C GLY A 202 26.21 2.44 -8.68
N GLN A 203 25.32 2.70 -7.71
CA GLN A 203 24.29 3.76 -7.86
C GLN A 203 23.94 4.49 -6.56
N PRO A 204 23.54 5.77 -6.67
CA PRO A 204 23.21 6.59 -5.53
C PRO A 204 21.90 6.27 -4.82
N VAL A 205 21.84 6.50 -3.50
CA VAL A 205 20.55 6.75 -2.82
C VAL A 205 19.95 7.96 -3.50
N LYS A 206 18.91 7.73 -4.31
CA LYS A 206 18.24 8.75 -5.11
C LYS A 206 16.94 9.14 -4.43
N VAL A 207 16.82 10.41 -4.08
CA VAL A 207 15.59 11.01 -3.58
C VAL A 207 15.19 12.11 -4.56
N SER A 208 13.99 12.02 -5.14
CA SER A 208 13.56 12.99 -6.15
C SER A 208 12.09 13.37 -6.03
N GLY A 209 11.77 14.65 -6.19
CA GLY A 209 10.38 15.11 -6.26
C GLY A 209 10.19 16.61 -6.49
N GLN A 210 8.94 17.07 -6.50
CA GLN A 210 8.66 18.52 -6.55
C GLN A 210 9.10 19.20 -5.25
N THR A 211 8.73 18.62 -4.11
CA THR A 211 9.13 19.04 -2.76
C THR A 211 9.78 17.87 -2.05
N VAL A 212 11.01 18.07 -1.55
CA VAL A 212 11.81 17.01 -0.91
C VAL A 212 12.32 17.48 0.45
N ILE A 213 12.03 16.69 1.48
CA ILE A 213 12.62 16.77 2.81
C ILE A 213 13.35 15.44 3.08
N ALA A 214 14.68 15.47 3.15
CA ALA A 214 15.50 14.27 3.28
C ALA A 214 16.48 14.34 4.44
N LYS A 215 16.56 13.25 5.23
CA LYS A 215 17.62 13.02 6.21
C LYS A 215 18.36 11.74 5.84
N VAL A 216 19.68 11.83 5.64
CA VAL A 216 20.52 10.69 5.25
C VAL A 216 21.71 10.58 6.21
N SER A 217 21.91 9.41 6.81
CA SER A 217 23.02 9.20 7.77
C SER A 217 23.69 7.83 7.63
N GLY A 218 25.02 7.78 7.67
CA GLY A 218 25.79 6.53 7.65
C GLY A 218 27.30 6.73 7.52
N GLN A 219 28.07 5.66 7.33
CA GLN A 219 29.54 5.69 7.26
C GLN A 219 30.12 4.60 6.32
N PRO A 220 30.50 4.91 5.07
CA PRO A 220 30.36 6.18 4.34
C PRO A 220 28.92 6.48 3.89
N VAL A 221 28.67 7.73 3.50
CA VAL A 221 27.46 8.19 2.80
C VAL A 221 27.84 8.72 1.44
N VAL A 222 27.12 8.31 0.42
CA VAL A 222 27.00 9.08 -0.81
C VAL A 222 25.45 9.32 -0.93
N THR A 223 24.93 10.29 -1.69
CA THR A 223 23.47 10.44 -1.95
C THR A 223 23.24 11.43 -3.09
N SER A 224 22.12 11.31 -3.79
CA SER A 224 21.61 12.35 -4.69
C SER A 224 20.20 12.74 -4.28
N VAL A 225 19.98 14.04 -4.07
CA VAL A 225 18.70 14.60 -3.66
C VAL A 225 18.35 15.73 -4.62
N SER A 226 17.23 15.60 -5.33
CA SER A 226 16.83 16.55 -6.37
C SER A 226 15.35 16.93 -6.26
N GLY A 227 15.03 18.18 -6.59
CA GLY A 227 13.66 18.67 -6.63
C GLY A 227 13.56 20.17 -6.80
N ASN A 228 12.32 20.68 -6.94
CA ASN A 228 12.08 22.11 -7.06
C ASN A 228 12.22 22.84 -5.72
N VAL A 229 11.83 22.19 -4.62
CA VAL A 229 12.09 22.64 -3.24
C VAL A 229 12.80 21.51 -2.50
N VAL A 230 14.01 21.76 -1.99
CA VAL A 230 14.84 20.75 -1.31
C VAL A 230 15.27 21.24 0.07
N VAL A 231 14.95 20.46 1.10
CA VAL A 231 15.52 20.56 2.45
C VAL A 231 16.23 19.24 2.75
N THR A 232 17.55 19.27 2.89
CA THR A 232 18.35 18.05 3.07
C THR A 232 19.33 18.17 4.23
N SER A 233 19.48 17.09 4.98
CA SER A 233 20.50 16.92 6.03
C SER A 233 21.23 15.61 5.78
N VAL A 234 22.54 15.69 5.51
CA VAL A 234 23.39 14.52 5.26
C VAL A 234 24.51 14.47 6.29
N SER A 235 24.69 13.34 6.96
CA SER A 235 25.73 13.17 8.00
C SER A 235 26.48 11.85 7.87
N GLY A 236 27.81 11.88 7.88
CA GLY A 236 28.67 10.70 7.85
C GLY A 236 30.14 11.04 7.91
N ASN A 237 31.01 10.05 8.15
CA ASN A 237 32.46 10.26 8.18
C ASN A 237 33.02 10.66 6.80
N ILE A 238 32.40 10.14 5.74
CA ILE A 238 32.72 10.46 4.34
C ILE A 238 31.37 10.70 3.67
N VAL A 239 31.19 11.87 3.05
CA VAL A 239 29.92 12.33 2.45
C VAL A 239 30.15 12.80 1.01
N TYR A 240 29.39 12.25 0.07
CA TYR A 240 29.34 12.70 -1.31
C TYR A 240 27.88 13.02 -1.70
N VAL A 241 27.62 14.24 -2.18
CA VAL A 241 26.28 14.68 -2.59
C VAL A 241 26.34 15.16 -4.04
N SER A 242 25.41 14.69 -4.88
CA SER A 242 25.27 15.09 -6.29
C SER A 242 23.86 15.56 -6.63
#